data_AF-A0A0H2Y6A4-F1
#
_entry.id   AF-A0A0H2Y6A4-F1
#
_cell.length_a   1.000
_cell.length_b   1.000
_cell.length_c   1.000
_cell.angle_alpha   90.00
_cell.angle_beta   90.00
_cell.angle_gamma   90.00
#
_symmetry.space_group_name_H-M   'P 1'
#
loop_
_entity.id
_entity.type
_entity.pdbx_description
1 polymer ?
#
loop_
_entity_poly.entity_id
_entity_poly.type
_entity_poly.pdbx_seq_one_letter_code
_entity_poly.pdbx_strand_id
1 'polypeptide(L)'
;MTIKAAAEQISGVNAAMAYGTDGPVAALGLQTLEDTKGVQPIYAPAPIIREVTLKAHPNIPALLNPVFATLDGPTLQKLNARIAVEGQDAKKVAANYLKDNGFIKN
;
A
#
# COMPACT_ATOMS: atom_id res chain seq x y z
N MET A 1 14.92 -12.82 5.51
CA MET A 1 14.04 -12.07 4.57
C MET A 1 14.92 -11.50 3.47
N THR A 2 14.57 -11.69 2.20
CA THR A 2 15.38 -11.29 1.03
C THR A 2 15.63 -9.78 0.97
N ILE A 3 14.61 -8.96 1.31
CA ILE A 3 14.71 -7.49 1.34
C ILE A 3 15.79 -7.03 2.33
N LYS A 4 15.82 -7.60 3.54
CA LYS A 4 16.85 -7.29 4.54
C LYS A 4 18.25 -7.65 4.06
N ALA A 5 18.41 -8.81 3.41
CA ALA A 5 19.71 -9.24 2.89
C ALA A 5 20.24 -8.28 1.80
N ALA A 6 19.36 -7.77 0.94
CA ALA A 6 19.71 -6.76 -0.06
C ALA A 6 20.04 -5.39 0.58
N ALA A 7 19.26 -4.97 1.58
CA ALA A 7 19.51 -3.72 2.30
C ALA A 7 20.86 -3.71 3.02
N GLU A 8 21.20 -4.81 3.68
CA GLU A 8 22.42 -4.96 4.49
C GLU A 8 23.61 -5.50 3.66
N GLN A 9 23.43 -5.69 2.36
CA GLN A 9 24.44 -6.25 1.46
C GLN A 9 25.05 -7.58 1.93
N ILE A 10 24.23 -8.43 2.55
CA ILE A 10 24.65 -9.73 3.07
C ILE A 10 25.16 -10.57 1.89
N SER A 11 26.42 -11.00 1.96
CA SER A 11 27.08 -11.75 0.88
C SER A 11 27.10 -11.01 -0.47
N GLY A 12 27.07 -9.66 -0.46
CA GLY A 12 27.12 -8.83 -1.67
C GLY A 12 25.79 -8.70 -2.44
N VAL A 13 24.67 -9.18 -1.87
CA VAL A 13 23.35 -9.05 -2.49
C VAL A 13 22.91 -7.58 -2.51
N ASN A 14 22.40 -7.08 -3.64
CA ASN A 14 21.91 -5.70 -3.80
C ASN A 14 20.48 -5.60 -4.36
N ALA A 15 19.81 -6.74 -4.55
CA ALA A 15 18.44 -6.82 -5.05
C ALA A 15 17.67 -7.94 -4.35
N ALA A 16 16.34 -7.80 -4.27
CA ALA A 16 15.47 -8.76 -3.60
C ALA A 16 14.18 -8.96 -4.39
N MET A 17 13.62 -10.17 -4.29
CA MET A 17 12.21 -10.40 -4.62
C MET A 17 11.34 -9.73 -3.55
N ALA A 18 10.34 -8.96 -4.01
CA ALA A 18 9.40 -8.21 -3.18
C ALA A 18 8.06 -8.04 -3.92
N TYR A 19 6.99 -7.74 -3.19
CA TYR A 19 5.74 -7.23 -3.76
C TYR A 19 5.82 -5.71 -3.95
N GLY A 20 5.08 -5.19 -4.93
CA GLY A 20 5.11 -3.77 -5.30
C GLY A 20 4.72 -2.80 -4.17
N THR A 21 4.04 -3.26 -3.12
CA THR A 21 3.56 -2.45 -1.99
C THR A 21 4.18 -2.85 -0.64
N ASP A 22 5.24 -3.65 -0.65
CA ASP A 22 5.91 -4.12 0.56
C ASP A 22 6.49 -2.96 1.39
N GLY A 23 6.05 -2.84 2.64
CA GLY A 23 6.52 -1.82 3.58
C GLY A 23 8.05 -1.82 3.82
N PRO A 24 8.71 -2.99 3.98
CA PRO A 24 10.16 -3.05 4.17
C PRO A 24 10.97 -2.43 3.03
N VAL A 25 10.42 -2.33 1.81
CA VAL A 25 11.11 -1.68 0.68
C VAL A 25 11.39 -0.22 1.01
N ALA A 26 10.35 0.53 1.40
CA ALA A 26 10.48 1.93 1.77
C ALA A 26 11.29 2.11 3.07
N ALA A 27 11.06 1.26 4.08
CA ALA A 27 11.72 1.39 5.38
C ALA A 27 13.23 1.14 5.33
N LEU A 28 13.69 0.29 4.41
CA LEU A 28 15.11 -0.08 4.27
C LEU A 28 15.81 0.67 3.13
N GLY A 29 15.16 1.66 2.52
CA GLY A 29 15.75 2.49 1.47
C GLY A 29 15.93 1.79 0.12
N LEU A 30 15.16 0.73 -0.16
CA LEU A 30 15.10 0.11 -1.48
C LEU A 30 14.03 0.78 -2.35
N GLN A 31 14.10 0.53 -3.65
CA GLN A 31 13.12 1.02 -4.63
C GLN A 31 12.57 -0.14 -5.46
N THR A 32 11.25 -0.15 -5.69
CA THR A 32 10.63 -1.06 -6.67
C THR A 32 10.93 -0.61 -8.09
N LEU A 33 11.28 -1.55 -8.97
CA LEU A 33 11.41 -1.32 -10.41
C LEU A 33 10.05 -1.48 -11.10
N GLU A 34 9.83 -0.70 -12.15
CA GLU A 34 8.61 -0.77 -12.97
C GLU A 34 8.67 -1.98 -13.92
N ASP A 35 7.59 -2.78 -13.94
CA ASP A 35 7.40 -3.85 -14.92
C ASP A 35 6.80 -3.29 -16.22
N THR A 36 7.63 -2.58 -16.98
CA THR A 36 7.22 -1.89 -18.24
C THR A 36 6.70 -2.82 -19.34
N LYS A 37 6.98 -4.13 -19.24
CA LYS A 37 6.53 -5.14 -20.22
C LYS A 37 5.31 -5.93 -19.73
N GLY A 38 4.82 -5.67 -18.52
CA GLY A 38 3.67 -6.36 -17.95
C GLY A 38 3.86 -7.87 -17.91
N VAL A 39 5.06 -8.32 -17.54
CA VAL A 39 5.37 -9.75 -17.40
C VAL A 39 4.53 -10.36 -16.28
N GLN A 40 4.30 -9.61 -15.21
CA GLN A 40 3.46 -10.00 -14.09
C GLN A 40 2.00 -9.53 -14.27
N PRO A 41 1.01 -10.31 -13.82
CA PRO A 41 -0.37 -9.83 -13.72
C PRO A 41 -0.50 -8.63 -12.79
N ILE A 42 -1.43 -7.72 -13.11
CA ILE A 42 -1.73 -6.53 -12.30
C ILE A 42 -2.64 -6.94 -11.12
N TYR A 43 -2.19 -6.65 -9.89
CA TYR A 43 -2.95 -6.83 -8.67
C TYR A 43 -3.23 -5.48 -7.99
N ALA A 44 -4.11 -4.67 -8.57
CA ALA A 44 -4.54 -3.39 -7.99
C ALA A 44 -5.66 -3.60 -6.94
N PRO A 45 -5.52 -3.08 -5.71
CA PRO A 45 -6.53 -3.22 -4.68
C PRO A 45 -7.76 -2.36 -5.01
N ALA A 46 -8.95 -2.95 -4.91
CA ALA A 46 -10.23 -2.25 -5.08
C ALA A 46 -11.30 -2.78 -4.12
N PRO A 47 -12.21 -1.93 -3.62
CA PRO A 47 -13.35 -2.40 -2.83
C PRO A 47 -14.29 -3.24 -3.69
N ILE A 48 -14.66 -4.42 -3.19
CA ILE A 48 -15.73 -5.25 -3.77
C ILE A 48 -16.94 -5.24 -2.83
N ILE A 49 -18.11 -4.95 -3.40
CA ILE A 49 -19.36 -4.81 -2.64
C ILE A 49 -20.48 -5.57 -3.34
N ARG A 50 -21.32 -6.26 -2.55
CA ARG A 50 -22.51 -6.94 -3.09
C ARG A 50 -23.50 -5.90 -3.61
N GLU A 51 -24.11 -6.20 -4.75
CA GLU A 51 -25.05 -5.29 -5.42
C GLU A 51 -26.20 -4.82 -4.51
N VAL A 52 -26.79 -5.74 -3.74
CA VAL A 52 -27.88 -5.40 -2.80
C VAL A 52 -27.47 -4.35 -1.77
N THR A 53 -26.22 -4.39 -1.29
CA THR A 53 -25.69 -3.42 -0.32
C THR A 53 -25.35 -2.11 -1.01
N LEU A 54 -24.80 -2.16 -2.23
CA LEU A 54 -24.50 -0.96 -3.00
C LEU A 54 -25.78 -0.19 -3.39
N LYS A 55 -26.85 -0.90 -3.76
CA LYS A 55 -28.17 -0.29 -4.03
C LYS A 55 -28.77 0.37 -2.78
N ALA A 56 -28.56 -0.22 -1.60
CA ALA A 56 -28.99 0.37 -0.33
C ALA A 56 -28.14 1.60 0.09
N HIS A 57 -26.88 1.66 -0.35
CA HIS A 57 -25.93 2.73 -0.03
C HIS A 57 -25.22 3.26 -1.29
N PRO A 58 -25.94 3.94 -2.19
CA PRO A 58 -25.41 4.35 -3.49
C PRO A 58 -24.34 5.45 -3.40
N ASN A 59 -24.13 6.05 -2.22
CA ASN A 59 -23.09 7.03 -1.97
C ASN A 59 -21.69 6.41 -1.76
N ILE A 60 -21.58 5.10 -1.53
CA ILE A 60 -20.29 4.43 -1.27
C ILE A 60 -19.24 4.69 -2.36
N PRO A 61 -19.54 4.60 -3.67
CA PRO A 61 -18.54 4.88 -4.71
C PRO A 61 -18.00 6.30 -4.65
N ALA A 62 -18.86 7.29 -4.40
CA ALA A 62 -18.44 8.69 -4.28
C ALA A 62 -17.50 8.92 -3.08
N LEU A 63 -17.63 8.11 -2.03
CA LEU A 63 -16.77 8.16 -0.86
C LEU A 63 -15.44 7.42 -1.09
N LEU A 64 -15.47 6.24 -1.71
CA LEU A 64 -14.29 5.38 -1.82
C LEU A 64 -13.41 5.66 -3.05
N ASN A 65 -13.99 6.08 -4.17
CA ASN A 65 -13.23 6.39 -5.38
C ASN A 65 -12.08 7.40 -5.15
N PRO A 66 -12.31 8.56 -4.49
CA PRO A 66 -11.22 9.51 -4.26
C PRO A 66 -10.16 8.97 -3.28
N VAL A 67 -10.55 8.14 -2.32
CA VAL A 67 -9.61 7.50 -1.37
C VAL A 67 -8.71 6.50 -2.10
N PHE A 68 -9.27 5.64 -2.94
CA PHE A 68 -8.48 4.62 -3.65
C PHE A 68 -7.63 5.21 -4.77
N ALA A 69 -8.04 6.35 -5.34
CA ALA A 69 -7.22 7.08 -6.31
C ALA A 69 -5.90 7.60 -5.71
N THR A 70 -5.82 7.80 -4.39
CA THR A 70 -4.60 8.26 -3.70
C THR A 70 -3.73 7.13 -3.15
N LEU A 71 -4.14 5.87 -3.29
CA LEU A 71 -3.40 4.69 -2.78
C LEU A 71 -2.46 4.11 -3.85
N ASP A 72 -1.52 4.94 -4.32
CA ASP A 72 -0.45 4.48 -5.22
C ASP A 72 0.57 3.57 -4.51
N GLY A 73 1.45 2.95 -5.30
CA GLY A 73 2.48 2.03 -4.79
C GLY A 73 3.32 2.63 -3.65
N PRO A 74 3.99 3.78 -3.85
CA PRO A 74 4.76 4.45 -2.80
C PRO A 74 3.96 4.81 -1.55
N THR A 75 2.70 5.23 -1.70
CA THR A 75 1.81 5.53 -0.58
C THR A 75 1.51 4.27 0.23
N LEU A 76 1.12 3.18 -0.45
CA LEU A 76 0.86 1.90 0.20
C LEU A 76 2.11 1.33 0.89
N GLN A 77 3.31 1.45 0.28
CA GLN A 77 4.56 1.07 0.92
C GLN A 77 4.77 1.83 2.23
N LYS A 78 4.60 3.16 2.24
CA LYS A 78 4.73 3.98 3.46
C LYS A 78 3.73 3.59 4.54
N LEU A 79 2.47 3.36 4.17
CA LEU A 79 1.43 2.94 5.12
C LEU A 79 1.73 1.55 5.69
N ASN A 80 2.14 0.61 4.84
CA ASN A 80 2.51 -0.75 5.26
C ASN A 80 3.79 -0.76 6.11
N ALA A 81 4.76 0.14 5.87
CA ALA A 81 5.97 0.27 6.68
C ALA A 81 5.65 0.68 8.11
N ARG A 82 4.74 1.66 8.31
CA ARG A 82 4.27 2.06 9.65
C ARG A 82 3.70 0.89 10.45
N ILE A 83 3.05 -0.06 9.77
CA ILE A 83 2.46 -1.23 10.43
C ILE A 83 3.52 -2.31 10.65
N ALA A 84 4.13 -2.80 9.57
CA ALA A 84 4.97 -3.99 9.59
C ALA A 84 6.38 -3.76 10.17
N VAL A 85 6.88 -2.52 10.11
CA VAL A 85 8.23 -2.17 10.58
C VAL A 85 8.18 -1.34 11.85
N GLU A 86 7.35 -0.29 11.89
CA GLU A 86 7.26 0.59 13.07
C GLU A 86 6.29 0.05 14.15
N GLY A 87 5.53 -1.01 13.85
CA GLY A 87 4.62 -1.65 14.81
C GLY A 87 3.38 -0.83 15.17
N GLN A 88 2.99 0.14 14.33
CA GLN A 88 1.79 0.93 14.56
C GLN A 88 0.51 0.13 14.33
N ASP A 89 -0.54 0.46 15.08
CA ASP A 89 -1.86 -0.12 14.91
C ASP A 89 -2.47 0.28 13.54
N ALA A 90 -2.89 -0.71 12.75
CA ALA A 90 -3.40 -0.50 11.40
C ALA A 90 -4.63 0.43 11.36
N LYS A 91 -5.50 0.36 12.38
CA LYS A 91 -6.69 1.23 12.45
C LYS A 91 -6.29 2.68 12.68
N LYS A 92 -5.28 2.94 13.53
CA LYS A 92 -4.71 4.29 13.70
C LYS A 92 -4.05 4.79 12.42
N VAL A 93 -3.25 3.95 11.74
CA VAL A 93 -2.61 4.32 10.47
C VAL A 93 -3.65 4.71 9.41
N ALA A 94 -4.71 3.91 9.26
CA ALA A 94 -5.80 4.20 8.34
C ALA A 94 -6.56 5.48 8.71
N ALA A 95 -6.92 5.66 9.99
CA ALA A 95 -7.62 6.85 10.46
C ALA A 95 -6.80 8.13 10.23
N ASN A 96 -5.50 8.09 10.54
CA ASN A 96 -4.61 9.22 10.32
C ASN A 96 -4.48 9.53 8.82
N TYR A 97 -4.28 8.52 7.96
CA TYR A 97 -4.23 8.71 6.51
C TYR A 97 -5.50 9.38 5.97
N LEU A 98 -6.67 8.93 6.41
CA LEU A 98 -7.94 9.51 5.98
C LEU A 98 -8.13 10.95 6.48
N LYS A 99 -7.65 11.28 7.70
CA LYS A 99 -7.68 12.65 8.24
C LYS A 99 -6.71 13.58 7.51
N ASP A 100 -5.48 13.13 7.32
CA ASP A 100 -4.41 13.92 6.68
C ASP A 100 -4.77 14.29 5.24
N ASN A 101 -5.54 13.44 4.55
CA ASN A 101 -6.04 13.69 3.19
C ASN A 101 -7.44 14.33 3.16
N GLY A 102 -8.01 14.70 4.32
CA GLY A 102 -9.30 15.40 4.40
C GLY A 102 -10.53 14.54 4.08
N PHE A 103 -10.40 13.22 4.05
CA PHE A 103 -11.52 12.30 3.78
C PHE A 103 -12.45 12.12 4.99
N ILE A 104 -11.94 12.30 6.20
CA ILE A 104 -12.71 12.28 7.45
C ILE A 104 -12.29 13.42 8.37
N LYS A 105 -13.16 13.80 9.31
CA LYS A 105 -12.87 14.86 10.29
C LYS A 105 -11.89 14.38 11.37
N ASN A 106 -11.17 15.35 11.96
CA ASN A 106 -10.27 15.16 13.10
C ASN A 106 -10.99 14.67 14.35
#